data_AF-A0A9N8KCU3-F1
#
_entry.id   AF-A0A9N8KCU3-F1
#
_cell.length_a   1.000
_cell.length_b   1.000
_cell.length_c   1.000
_cell.angle_alpha   90.00
_cell.angle_beta   90.00
_cell.angle_gamma   90.00
#
_symmetry.space_group_name_H-M   'P 1'
#
loop_
_entity.id
_entity.type
_entity.pdbx_description
1 polymer ?
#
loop_
_entity_poly.entity_id
_entity_poly.type
_entity_poly.pdbx_seq_one_letter_code
_entity_poly.pdbx_strand_id
1 'polypeptide(L)'
;MASSSRALRGLSIRAFSTSAPVAEDVAASTAAAAATTQPPPPSSPAADNVLSSPAADNVLSSLAADNVFTPRAERKLLRTRGLTPVGSRRRRAAILSGSRIPFEQLPYQCFQEARKVLIQHRQEKVTHIETERQKIARLRATQVEPQNEQRHQHRVNSMERYLDQLKIHADINDPMVKRRFEDGKGTHIHLFVLLKH
;
A
#
# COMPACT_ATOMS: atom_id res chain seq x y z
N MET A 1 57.58 37.89 -16.84
CA MET A 1 56.73 36.88 -16.16
C MET A 1 55.28 37.21 -16.45
N ALA A 2 54.64 36.44 -17.33
CA ALA A 2 53.26 36.65 -17.73
C ALA A 2 52.33 35.93 -16.75
N SER A 3 51.47 36.68 -16.05
CA SER A 3 50.41 36.11 -15.20
C SER A 3 49.07 36.29 -15.91
N SER A 4 48.51 35.17 -16.38
CA SER A 4 47.24 35.09 -17.10
C SER A 4 46.15 34.71 -16.09
N SER A 5 45.31 35.68 -15.72
CA SER A 5 44.15 35.47 -14.84
C SER A 5 42.93 35.04 -15.67
N ARG A 6 42.66 33.74 -15.66
CA ARG A 6 41.53 33.10 -16.35
C ARG A 6 40.29 33.18 -15.44
N ALA A 7 39.44 34.19 -15.64
CA ALA A 7 38.16 34.28 -14.95
C ALA A 7 37.18 33.21 -15.45
N LEU A 8 36.62 32.45 -14.51
CA LEU A 8 35.67 31.37 -14.73
C LEU A 8 34.31 31.94 -15.18
N ARG A 9 33.83 31.45 -16.33
CA ARG A 9 32.51 31.80 -16.88
C ARG A 9 31.42 31.22 -15.97
N GLY A 10 30.51 32.07 -15.54
CA GLY A 10 29.32 31.70 -14.78
C GLY A 10 28.45 30.69 -15.54
N LEU A 11 28.06 29.63 -14.84
CA LEU A 11 27.11 28.64 -15.34
C LEU A 11 25.70 29.24 -15.29
N SER A 12 25.11 29.44 -16.48
CA SER A 12 23.72 29.83 -16.66
C SER A 12 22.81 28.68 -16.21
N ILE A 13 22.05 28.90 -15.13
CA ILE A 13 21.02 27.99 -14.66
C ILE A 13 19.83 28.10 -15.61
N ARG A 14 19.58 27.06 -16.42
CA ARG A 14 18.38 26.97 -17.25
C ARG A 14 17.16 26.76 -16.35
N ALA A 15 16.27 27.74 -16.33
CA ALA A 15 14.93 27.58 -15.75
C ALA A 15 14.08 26.66 -16.63
N PHE A 16 13.45 25.64 -16.04
CA PHE A 16 12.50 24.78 -16.73
C PHE A 16 11.18 25.55 -16.94
N SER A 17 10.78 25.67 -18.20
CA SER A 17 9.52 26.28 -18.63
C SER A 17 8.35 25.35 -18.32
N THR A 18 7.36 25.81 -17.57
CA THR A 18 6.09 25.11 -17.33
C THR A 18 5.01 25.69 -18.24
N SER A 19 4.77 25.06 -19.38
CA SER A 19 3.56 25.33 -20.17
C SER A 19 2.39 24.49 -19.61
N ALA A 20 1.40 25.16 -19.03
CA ALA A 20 0.14 24.55 -18.63
C ALA A 20 -0.74 24.30 -19.86
N PRO A 21 -1.44 23.16 -19.99
CA PRO A 21 -2.46 23.00 -21.01
C PRO A 21 -3.76 23.70 -20.60
N VAL A 22 -4.25 24.48 -21.55
CA VAL A 22 -5.56 25.17 -21.60
C VAL A 22 -6.68 24.13 -21.54
N ALA A 23 -7.64 24.32 -20.63
CA ALA A 23 -8.90 23.59 -20.62
C ALA A 23 -9.88 24.29 -21.57
N GLU A 24 -10.33 23.60 -22.62
CA GLU A 24 -11.44 24.02 -23.45
C GLU A 24 -12.76 23.55 -22.83
N ASP A 25 -13.60 24.53 -22.48
CA ASP A 25 -14.99 24.32 -22.08
C ASP A 25 -15.84 23.96 -23.30
N VAL A 26 -16.28 22.70 -23.39
CA VAL A 26 -17.34 22.32 -24.32
C VAL A 26 -18.68 22.42 -23.60
N ALA A 27 -19.40 23.49 -23.92
CA ALA A 27 -20.79 23.71 -23.58
C ALA A 27 -21.70 22.68 -24.26
N ALA A 28 -22.56 22.03 -23.48
CA ALA A 28 -23.76 21.36 -23.98
C ALA A 28 -24.98 22.01 -23.34
N SER A 29 -25.83 22.59 -24.19
CA SER A 29 -27.06 23.29 -23.83
C SER A 29 -28.27 22.48 -24.29
N THR A 30 -29.37 22.62 -23.53
CA THR A 30 -30.79 22.28 -23.85
C THR A 30 -31.16 20.79 -23.89
N ALA A 31 -32.34 20.30 -23.49
CA ALA A 31 -33.53 20.80 -22.78
C ALA A 31 -34.47 19.59 -22.53
N ALA A 32 -35.61 19.84 -21.87
CA ALA A 32 -36.82 19.00 -21.68
C ALA A 32 -36.92 18.31 -20.30
N ALA A 33 -37.76 18.82 -19.39
CA ALA A 33 -39.22 18.59 -19.27
C ALA A 33 -39.52 17.24 -18.59
N ALA A 34 -40.43 17.07 -17.63
CA ALA A 34 -41.49 17.91 -17.09
C ALA A 34 -41.79 17.48 -15.64
N ALA A 35 -42.28 18.43 -14.85
CA ALA A 35 -42.79 18.23 -13.51
C ALA A 35 -44.18 17.55 -13.55
N THR A 36 -44.48 16.70 -12.56
CA THR A 36 -45.85 16.21 -12.28
C THR A 36 -46.06 16.10 -10.78
N THR A 37 -46.73 17.13 -10.26
CA THR A 37 -47.90 17.12 -9.37
C THR A 37 -47.95 16.15 -8.18
N GLN A 38 -47.82 16.71 -6.97
CA GLN A 38 -48.31 16.16 -5.70
C GLN A 38 -49.83 16.38 -5.55
N PRO A 39 -50.52 15.54 -4.74
CA PRO A 39 -51.66 15.99 -3.94
C PRO A 39 -51.46 15.73 -2.42
N PRO A 40 -51.95 16.60 -1.51
CA PRO A 40 -52.03 16.38 -0.05
C PRO A 40 -53.38 15.73 0.34
N PRO A 41 -53.53 15.02 1.48
CA PRO A 41 -54.04 15.64 2.74
C PRO A 41 -53.68 14.83 4.03
N PRO A 42 -54.36 14.98 5.20
CA PRO A 42 -54.45 16.12 6.11
C PRO A 42 -53.94 15.81 7.53
N SER A 43 -53.80 16.86 8.33
CA SER A 43 -53.47 16.86 9.76
C SER A 43 -54.62 16.44 10.68
N SER A 44 -54.30 15.72 11.76
CA SER A 44 -55.04 15.74 13.05
C SER A 44 -54.21 15.15 14.20
N PRO A 45 -54.54 15.48 15.47
CA PRO A 45 -53.53 15.84 16.48
C PRO A 45 -53.40 14.84 17.65
N ALA A 46 -52.35 15.09 18.45
CA ALA A 46 -52.22 14.81 19.89
C ALA A 46 -52.27 13.34 20.37
N ALA A 47 -51.11 12.84 20.78
CA ALA A 47 -50.98 12.13 22.06
C ALA A 47 -49.53 12.20 22.53
N ASP A 48 -49.33 12.85 23.66
CA ASP A 48 -48.12 12.80 24.47
C ASP A 48 -47.72 11.34 24.71
N ASN A 49 -46.46 10.98 24.46
CA ASN A 49 -45.83 10.03 25.35
C ASN A 49 -44.35 10.33 25.56
N VAL A 50 -44.05 10.44 26.83
CA VAL A 50 -42.83 10.92 27.47
C VAL A 50 -41.78 9.81 27.46
N LEU A 51 -40.53 10.24 27.27
CA LEU A 51 -39.28 9.56 27.64
C LEU A 51 -39.20 8.06 27.40
N SER A 52 -38.48 7.70 26.35
CA SER A 52 -37.34 6.77 26.46
C SER A 52 -36.48 6.96 25.22
N SER A 53 -35.40 7.73 25.34
CA SER A 53 -34.41 7.90 24.28
C SER A 53 -33.47 6.68 24.24
N PRO A 54 -33.54 5.78 23.23
CA PRO A 54 -32.43 4.88 22.90
C PRO A 54 -31.31 5.62 22.11
N ALA A 55 -31.39 6.95 22.03
CA ALA A 55 -30.49 7.76 21.20
C ALA A 55 -29.08 7.89 21.79
N ALA A 56 -28.90 7.81 23.11
CA ALA A 56 -27.60 8.00 23.74
C ALA A 56 -26.63 6.84 23.48
N ASP A 57 -27.13 5.60 23.49
CA ASP A 57 -26.31 4.41 23.23
C ASP A 57 -25.96 4.28 21.74
N ASN A 58 -26.83 4.75 20.85
CA ASN A 58 -26.60 4.75 19.41
C ASN A 58 -25.60 5.83 18.96
N VAL A 59 -25.43 6.91 19.73
CA VAL A 59 -24.39 7.92 19.48
C VAL A 59 -23.02 7.42 19.97
N LEU A 60 -22.97 6.65 21.06
CA LEU A 60 -21.74 6.01 21.53
C LEU A 60 -21.26 4.90 20.58
N SER A 61 -22.17 4.10 20.01
CA SER A 61 -21.80 3.06 19.02
C SER A 61 -21.21 3.67 17.74
N SER A 62 -21.68 4.86 17.32
CA SER A 62 -21.15 5.56 16.13
C SER A 62 -19.71 6.07 16.28
N LEU A 63 -19.22 6.25 17.51
CA LEU A 63 -17.83 6.64 17.82
C LEU A 63 -16.91 5.43 18.03
N ALA A 64 -17.05 4.38 17.22
CA ALA A 64 -16.02 3.35 17.14
C ALA A 64 -14.69 4.02 16.75
N ALA A 65 -13.58 3.59 17.37
CA ALA A 65 -12.26 4.21 17.18
C ALA A 65 -11.83 4.29 15.70
N ASP A 66 -12.37 3.41 14.86
CA ASP A 66 -12.10 3.31 13.43
C ASP A 66 -12.92 4.29 12.57
N ASN A 67 -14.06 4.78 13.08
CA ASN A 67 -15.02 5.61 12.32
C ASN A 67 -14.83 7.12 12.53
N VAL A 68 -13.99 7.50 13.50
CA VAL A 68 -13.68 8.89 13.79
C VAL A 68 -12.59 9.35 12.83
N PHE A 69 -12.68 10.51 12.18
CA PHE A 69 -11.56 11.07 11.38
C PHE A 69 -11.45 12.60 11.43
N THR A 70 -12.46 13.30 11.96
CA THR A 70 -12.41 14.76 12.14
C THR A 70 -11.74 15.14 13.45
N PRO A 71 -10.97 16.26 13.52
CA PRO A 71 -10.27 16.66 14.74
C PRO A 71 -11.19 16.85 15.96
N ARG A 72 -12.43 17.32 15.73
CA ARG A 72 -13.44 17.51 16.78
C ARG A 72 -13.91 16.17 17.35
N ALA A 73 -14.18 15.19 16.48
CA ALA A 73 -14.62 13.87 16.89
C ALA A 73 -13.51 13.09 17.60
N GLU A 74 -12.24 13.26 17.22
CA GLU A 74 -11.10 12.67 17.94
C GLU A 74 -10.96 13.22 19.36
N ARG A 75 -11.06 14.55 19.52
CA ARG A 75 -11.01 15.17 20.85
C ARG A 75 -12.16 14.70 21.73
N LYS A 76 -13.34 14.47 21.14
CA LYS A 76 -14.49 13.89 21.85
C LYS A 76 -14.23 12.43 22.24
N LEU A 77 -13.67 11.62 21.33
CA LEU A 77 -13.31 10.22 21.59
C LEU A 77 -12.30 10.11 22.74
N LEU A 78 -11.25 10.93 22.71
CA LEU A 78 -10.22 10.95 23.74
C LEU A 78 -10.78 11.36 25.11
N ARG A 79 -11.68 12.36 25.15
CA ARG A 79 -12.31 12.81 26.41
C ARG A 79 -13.31 11.82 26.99
N THR A 80 -14.07 11.13 26.14
CA THR A 80 -15.17 10.25 26.57
C THR A 80 -14.70 8.82 26.84
N ARG A 81 -13.79 8.30 26.02
CA ARG A 81 -13.33 6.91 26.07
C ARG A 81 -11.85 6.75 26.42
N GLY A 82 -11.06 7.84 26.43
CA GLY A 82 -9.61 7.76 26.65
C GLY A 82 -8.84 7.07 25.51
N LEU A 83 -9.49 6.75 24.39
CA LEU A 83 -8.88 6.01 23.28
C LEU A 83 -8.31 6.96 22.24
N THR A 84 -7.11 6.64 21.76
CA THR A 84 -6.52 7.25 20.56
C THR A 84 -6.90 6.43 19.33
N PRO A 85 -7.33 7.09 18.23
CA PRO A 85 -7.74 6.37 17.03
C PRO A 85 -6.52 5.78 16.32
N VAL A 86 -6.70 4.59 15.73
CA VAL A 86 -5.61 3.85 15.06
C VAL A 86 -5.35 4.41 13.66
N GLY A 87 -4.09 4.75 13.39
CA GLY A 87 -3.62 5.21 12.09
C GLY A 87 -4.01 6.65 11.72
N SER A 88 -3.59 7.07 10.53
CA SER A 88 -3.80 8.46 10.08
C SER A 88 -5.27 8.79 9.85
N ARG A 89 -5.63 10.07 10.02
CA ARG A 89 -6.97 10.60 9.70
C ARG A 89 -7.38 10.29 8.26
N ARG A 90 -6.44 10.46 7.32
CA ARG A 90 -6.64 10.16 5.89
C ARG A 90 -7.02 8.70 5.66
N ARG A 91 -6.33 7.77 6.32
CA ARG A 91 -6.64 6.33 6.21
C ARG A 91 -8.05 6.03 6.69
N ARG A 92 -8.45 6.57 7.86
CA ARG A 92 -9.80 6.36 8.42
C ARG A 92 -10.87 6.93 7.50
N ALA A 93 -10.70 8.15 7.01
CA ALA A 93 -11.62 8.75 6.03
C ALA A 93 -11.75 7.88 4.76
N ALA A 94 -10.64 7.42 4.19
CA ALA A 94 -10.64 6.59 2.99
C ALA A 94 -11.26 5.20 3.20
N ILE A 95 -11.15 4.60 4.39
CA ILE A 95 -11.80 3.32 4.72
C ILE A 95 -13.32 3.48 4.80
N LEU A 96 -13.79 4.64 5.29
CA LEU A 96 -15.22 4.93 5.44
C LEU A 96 -15.87 5.35 4.13
N SER A 97 -15.21 6.22 3.36
CA SER A 97 -15.76 6.78 2.13
C SER A 97 -15.42 5.97 0.88
N GLY A 98 -14.34 5.18 0.92
CA GLY A 98 -13.80 4.48 -0.23
C GLY A 98 -14.37 3.08 -0.42
N SER A 99 -14.15 2.53 -1.61
CA SER A 99 -14.48 1.14 -1.91
C SER A 99 -13.54 0.20 -1.16
N ARG A 100 -14.11 -0.85 -0.54
CA ARG A 100 -13.37 -1.86 0.24
C ARG A 100 -12.70 -2.90 -0.65
N ILE A 101 -11.98 -2.45 -1.68
CA ILE A 101 -11.28 -3.31 -2.64
C ILE A 101 -9.84 -3.52 -2.16
N PRO A 102 -9.31 -4.76 -2.18
CA PRO A 102 -7.90 -5.00 -1.91
C PRO A 102 -6.98 -4.22 -2.86
N PHE A 103 -5.83 -3.77 -2.37
CA PHE A 103 -4.89 -2.97 -3.15
C PHE A 103 -4.48 -3.64 -4.47
N GLU A 104 -4.31 -4.96 -4.46
CA GLU A 104 -3.93 -5.76 -5.63
C GLU A 104 -5.02 -5.84 -6.72
N GLN A 105 -6.28 -5.61 -6.35
CA GLN A 105 -7.45 -5.74 -7.24
C GLN A 105 -7.96 -4.39 -7.72
N LEU A 106 -7.19 -3.32 -7.53
CA LEU A 106 -7.56 -2.00 -8.02
C LEU A 106 -7.65 -2.01 -9.57
N PRO A 107 -8.72 -1.45 -10.16
CA PRO A 107 -9.00 -1.54 -11.59
C PRO A 107 -8.19 -0.52 -12.40
N TYR A 108 -6.86 -0.48 -12.19
CA TYR A 108 -5.94 0.36 -12.94
C TYR A 108 -5.17 -0.49 -13.95
N GLN A 109 -5.30 -0.17 -15.24
CA GLN A 109 -4.74 -0.97 -16.33
C GLN A 109 -3.22 -1.20 -16.20
N CYS A 110 -2.44 -0.12 -16.16
CA CYS A 110 -0.98 -0.22 -16.11
C CYS A 110 -0.49 -0.94 -14.83
N PHE A 111 -1.21 -0.78 -13.72
CA PHE A 111 -0.90 -1.47 -12.47
C PHE A 111 -1.09 -2.99 -12.59
N GLN A 112 -2.20 -3.42 -13.20
CA GLN A 112 -2.48 -4.84 -13.40
C GLN A 112 -1.51 -5.48 -14.41
N GLU A 113 -1.17 -4.76 -15.49
CA GLU A 113 -0.17 -5.21 -16.45
C GLU A 113 1.21 -5.36 -15.80
N ALA A 114 1.68 -4.36 -15.06
CA ALA A 114 2.93 -4.43 -14.32
C ALA A 114 2.92 -5.59 -13.30
N ARG A 115 1.81 -5.80 -12.60
CA ARG A 115 1.68 -6.90 -11.63
C ARG A 115 1.82 -8.27 -12.29
N LYS A 116 1.29 -8.47 -13.50
CA LYS A 116 1.49 -9.72 -14.27
C LYS A 116 2.98 -9.97 -14.54
N VAL A 117 3.70 -8.94 -14.97
CA VAL A 117 5.16 -9.02 -15.21
C VAL A 117 5.90 -9.41 -13.92
N LEU A 118 5.54 -8.80 -12.80
CA LEU A 118 6.17 -9.11 -11.51
C LEU A 118 5.88 -10.54 -11.03
N ILE A 119 4.66 -11.04 -11.24
CA ILE A 119 4.29 -12.42 -10.90
C ILE A 119 5.10 -13.41 -11.74
N GLN A 120 5.25 -13.16 -13.04
CA GLN A 120 6.05 -14.00 -13.92
C GLN A 120 7.53 -14.00 -13.49
N HIS A 121 8.12 -12.83 -13.25
CA HIS A 121 9.49 -12.73 -12.77
C HIS A 121 9.69 -13.46 -11.44
N ARG A 122 8.71 -13.38 -10.53
CA ARG A 122 8.74 -14.12 -9.26
C ARG A 122 8.72 -15.63 -9.49
N GLN A 123 7.87 -16.14 -10.39
CA GLN A 123 7.83 -17.56 -10.74
C GLN A 123 9.19 -18.06 -11.26
N GLU A 124 9.85 -17.27 -12.12
CA GLU A 124 11.21 -17.57 -12.58
C GLU A 124 12.22 -17.64 -11.43
N LYS A 125 12.13 -16.73 -10.44
CA LYS A 125 13.01 -16.82 -9.26
C LYS A 125 12.69 -18.01 -8.37
N VAL A 126 11.42 -18.40 -8.24
CA VAL A 126 11.03 -19.59 -7.48
C VAL A 126 11.59 -20.86 -8.10
N THR A 127 11.51 -21.01 -9.43
CA THR A 127 12.11 -22.17 -10.11
C THR A 127 13.62 -22.19 -9.92
N HIS A 128 14.31 -21.04 -10.03
CA HIS A 128 15.74 -20.96 -9.72
C HIS A 128 16.05 -21.36 -8.27
N ILE A 129 15.27 -20.89 -7.29
CA ILE A 129 15.44 -21.27 -5.88
C ILE A 129 15.32 -22.78 -5.70
N GLU A 130 14.36 -23.43 -6.36
CA GLU A 130 14.20 -24.89 -6.30
C GLU A 130 15.40 -25.62 -6.91
N THR A 131 15.87 -25.18 -8.08
CA THR A 131 17.06 -25.79 -8.70
C THR A 131 18.30 -25.65 -7.83
N GLU A 132 18.54 -24.48 -7.22
CA GLU A 132 19.69 -24.25 -6.35
C GLU A 132 19.57 -25.05 -5.05
N ARG A 133 18.36 -25.16 -4.47
CA ARG A 133 18.11 -26.04 -3.32
C ARG A 133 18.46 -27.48 -3.62
N GLN A 134 18.06 -28.00 -4.79
CA GLN A 134 18.40 -29.35 -5.19
C GLN A 134 19.91 -29.53 -5.39
N LYS A 135 20.59 -28.55 -6.01
CA LYS A 135 22.05 -28.59 -6.17
C LYS A 135 22.77 -28.59 -4.82
N ILE A 136 22.35 -27.75 -3.87
CA ILE A 136 22.90 -27.73 -2.50
C ILE A 136 22.66 -29.06 -1.80
N ALA A 137 21.46 -29.63 -1.92
CA ALA A 137 21.14 -30.93 -1.33
C ALA A 137 22.03 -32.05 -1.87
N ARG A 138 22.22 -32.12 -3.20
CA ARG A 138 23.14 -33.07 -3.85
C ARG A 138 24.59 -32.87 -3.39
N LEU A 139 25.02 -31.61 -3.31
CA LEU A 139 26.38 -31.28 -2.93
C LEU A 139 26.66 -31.64 -1.46
N ARG A 140 25.70 -31.42 -0.56
CA ARG A 140 25.78 -31.85 0.85
C ARG A 140 25.77 -33.37 1.03
N ALA A 141 25.04 -34.10 0.19
CA ALA A 141 25.01 -35.56 0.23
C ALA A 141 26.28 -36.22 -0.33
N THR A 142 27.10 -35.46 -1.07
CA THR A 142 28.35 -35.96 -1.65
C THR A 142 29.40 -36.09 -0.54
N GLN A 143 29.93 -37.29 -0.32
CA GLN A 143 31.03 -37.51 0.63
C GLN A 143 32.34 -36.92 0.07
N VAL A 144 33.09 -36.23 0.92
CA VAL A 144 34.35 -35.56 0.57
C VAL A 144 35.42 -35.97 1.56
N GLU A 145 36.63 -36.21 1.06
CA GLU A 145 37.81 -36.49 1.88
C GLU A 145 38.09 -35.35 2.88
N PRO A 146 38.59 -35.66 4.10
CA PRO A 146 38.75 -34.69 5.18
C PRO A 146 39.64 -33.50 4.81
N GLN A 147 40.63 -33.73 3.94
CA GLN A 147 41.51 -32.67 3.44
C GLN A 147 40.79 -31.61 2.59
N ASN A 148 39.66 -31.96 1.97
CA ASN A 148 38.91 -31.09 1.06
C ASN A 148 37.62 -30.51 1.68
N GLU A 149 37.31 -30.83 2.94
CA GLU A 149 36.09 -30.40 3.64
C GLU A 149 35.93 -28.88 3.66
N GLN A 150 37.00 -28.13 3.94
CA GLN A 150 36.93 -26.66 3.99
C GLN A 150 36.50 -26.07 2.65
N ARG A 151 37.06 -26.58 1.54
CA ARG A 151 36.70 -26.13 0.18
C ARG A 151 35.26 -26.49 -0.16
N HIS A 152 34.80 -27.67 0.24
CA HIS A 152 33.41 -28.09 0.08
C HIS A 152 32.46 -27.18 0.87
N GLN A 153 32.77 -26.90 2.13
CA GLN A 153 31.96 -26.02 2.97
C GLN A 153 31.91 -24.59 2.42
N HIS A 154 33.02 -24.04 1.94
CA HIS A 154 33.03 -22.73 1.28
C HIS A 154 32.11 -22.70 0.05
N ARG A 155 32.07 -23.79 -0.72
CA ARG A 155 31.17 -23.90 -1.87
C ARG A 155 29.71 -23.97 -1.44
N VAL A 156 29.38 -24.78 -0.42
CA VAL A 156 28.04 -24.84 0.17
C VAL A 156 27.59 -23.45 0.62
N ASN A 157 28.41 -22.76 1.42
CA ASN A 157 28.11 -21.43 1.95
C ASN A 157 27.93 -20.39 0.83
N SER A 158 28.71 -20.48 -0.24
CA SER A 158 28.57 -19.58 -1.39
C SER A 158 27.24 -19.79 -2.13
N MET A 159 26.81 -21.04 -2.28
CA MET A 159 25.53 -21.37 -2.87
C MET A 159 24.36 -20.95 -1.98
N GLU A 160 24.48 -21.08 -0.65
CA GLU A 160 23.48 -20.60 0.30
C GLU A 160 23.29 -19.08 0.23
N ARG A 161 24.40 -18.33 0.14
CA ARG A 161 24.35 -16.87 -0.04
C ARG A 161 23.64 -16.50 -1.34
N TYR A 162 23.91 -17.23 -2.43
CA TYR A 162 23.22 -17.01 -3.71
C TYR A 162 21.73 -17.34 -3.61
N LEU A 163 21.38 -18.42 -2.91
CA LEU A 163 19.99 -18.77 -2.61
C LEU A 163 19.31 -17.60 -1.87
N ASP A 164 19.96 -17.03 -0.85
CA ASP A 164 19.43 -15.87 -0.10
C ASP A 164 19.29 -14.60 -0.96
N GLN A 165 20.14 -14.42 -1.97
CA GLN A 165 19.95 -13.34 -2.96
C GLN A 165 18.74 -13.59 -3.86
N LEU A 166 18.58 -14.82 -4.38
CA LEU A 166 17.42 -15.17 -5.21
C LEU A 166 16.10 -14.99 -4.45
N LYS A 167 16.13 -15.37 -3.18
CA LYS A 167 15.06 -15.14 -2.21
C LYS A 167 14.67 -13.65 -2.17
N ILE A 168 15.63 -12.76 -1.92
CA ILE A 168 15.38 -11.32 -1.89
C ILE A 168 14.83 -10.84 -3.23
N HIS A 169 15.42 -11.25 -4.36
CA HIS A 169 14.98 -10.84 -5.69
C HIS A 169 13.57 -11.31 -6.07
N ALA A 170 13.07 -12.38 -5.46
CA ALA A 170 11.70 -12.87 -5.68
C ALA A 170 10.66 -11.91 -5.10
N ASP A 171 10.93 -11.31 -3.94
CA ASP A 171 9.94 -10.55 -3.16
C ASP A 171 10.23 -9.04 -3.11
N ILE A 172 11.41 -8.57 -3.55
CA ILE A 172 11.81 -7.15 -3.53
C ILE A 172 10.84 -6.23 -4.28
N ASN A 173 10.22 -6.75 -5.34
CA ASN A 173 9.30 -5.99 -6.18
C ASN A 173 7.82 -6.21 -5.81
N ASP A 174 7.52 -6.97 -4.75
CA ASP A 174 6.13 -7.13 -4.29
C ASP A 174 5.66 -5.83 -3.60
N PRO A 175 4.62 -5.15 -4.13
CA PRO A 175 4.11 -3.92 -3.53
C PRO A 175 3.57 -4.11 -2.11
N MET A 176 3.08 -5.31 -1.76
CA MET A 176 2.61 -5.60 -0.41
C MET A 176 3.76 -5.75 0.58
N VAL A 177 4.89 -6.33 0.16
CA VAL A 177 6.11 -6.41 0.96
C VAL A 177 6.65 -5.00 1.21
N LYS A 178 6.71 -4.17 0.17
CA LYS A 178 7.12 -2.76 0.28
C LYS A 178 6.25 -1.98 1.27
N ARG A 179 4.93 -2.13 1.16
CA ARG A 179 3.97 -1.50 2.08
C ARG A 179 4.16 -1.95 3.53
N ARG A 180 4.31 -3.25 3.78
CA ARG A 180 4.51 -3.78 5.15
C ARG A 180 5.81 -3.30 5.76
N PHE A 181 6.87 -3.22 4.95
CA PHE A 181 8.16 -2.69 5.34
C PHE A 181 8.06 -1.21 5.74
N GLU A 182 7.42 -0.37 4.92
CA GLU A 182 7.22 1.06 5.21
C GLU A 182 6.31 1.32 6.42
N ASP A 183 5.31 0.47 6.63
CA ASP A 183 4.43 0.54 7.80
C ASP A 183 5.11 0.07 9.12
N GLY A 184 6.38 -0.37 9.07
CA GLY A 184 7.10 -0.94 10.22
C GLY A 184 6.53 -2.29 10.70
N LYS A 185 5.67 -2.92 9.89
CA LYS A 185 5.03 -4.21 10.16
C LYS A 185 5.72 -5.37 9.44
N GLY A 186 6.89 -5.12 8.87
CA GLY A 186 7.73 -6.16 8.29
C GLY A 186 8.22 -7.08 9.39
N THR A 187 8.01 -8.38 9.22
CA THR A 187 8.62 -9.39 10.09
C THR A 187 10.11 -9.43 9.80
N HIS A 188 10.94 -8.94 10.72
CA HIS A 188 12.42 -9.00 10.65
C HIS A 188 12.94 -10.41 10.38
N ILE A 189 12.18 -11.43 10.83
CA ILE A 189 12.56 -12.84 10.79
C ILE A 189 12.14 -13.51 9.47
N HIS A 190 11.20 -12.93 8.72
CA HIS A 190 10.71 -13.54 7.49
C HIS A 190 10.25 -12.49 6.49
N LEU A 191 11.13 -12.17 5.54
CA LEU A 191 10.71 -12.00 4.14
C LEU A 191 10.43 -13.37 3.48
N PHE A 192 10.56 -14.48 4.23
CA PHE A 192 10.63 -15.84 3.71
C PHE A 192 9.70 -16.83 4.41
N VAL A 193 8.38 -16.66 4.29
CA VAL A 193 7.41 -17.77 4.49
C VAL A 193 6.20 -17.54 3.58
N LEU A 194 6.31 -17.93 2.31
CA LEU A 194 5.13 -18.21 1.46
C LEU A 194 5.33 -19.44 0.56
N LEU A 195 6.28 -20.32 0.88
CA LEU A 195 6.40 -21.65 0.26
C LEU A 195 6.86 -22.69 1.31
N LYS A 196 5.96 -22.98 2.24
CA LYS A 196 5.93 -24.24 3.00
C LYS A 196 4.54 -24.85 2.81
N HIS A 197 4.38 -25.57 1.71
CA HIS A 197 3.45 -26.68 1.53
C HIS A 197 4.10 -27.66 0.57
#